data_AF-A0A8T4DQ76-F1
#
_entry.id   AF-A0A8T4DQ76-F1
#
_cell.length_a   1.000
_cell.length_b   1.000
_cell.length_c   1.000
_cell.angle_alpha   90.00
_cell.angle_beta   90.00
_cell.angle_gamma   90.00
#
_symmetry.space_group_name_H-M   'P 1'
#
loop_
_entity.id
_entity.type
_entity.pdbx_description
1 polymer ?
#
loop_
_entity_poly.entity_id
_entity_poly.type
_entity_poly.pdbx_seq_one_letter_code
_entity_poly.pdbx_strand_id
1 'polypeptide(L)'
;MESIEQTIRMNNLSKELKKYGFAESSQEAIAQAGSIYGNGEERQTEIELAQMTRGQFNEIINKMQRLWMFKEASDQKISVIADQLVKVTDKLNEVIKTISLMEMNQTVFNKKLNVLREGAGSNASRVSAQPSQSQEHARESSDREREEARRLVEKPIDRNGVAPADVSIEKMFYCGTKR
;
A
#
# COMPACT_ATOMS: atom_id res chain seq x y z
N MET A 1 -1.27 42.54 -51.10
CA MET A 1 -0.97 41.20 -51.66
C MET A 1 0.50 41.04 -52.06
N GLU A 2 1.23 42.11 -52.36
CA GLU A 2 2.66 42.06 -52.78
C GLU A 2 3.60 41.36 -51.77
N SER A 3 3.33 41.47 -50.46
CA SER A 3 4.19 40.89 -49.39
C SER A 3 4.28 39.35 -49.41
N ILE A 4 3.21 38.63 -49.75
CA ILE A 4 3.20 37.15 -49.79
C ILE A 4 3.99 36.64 -51.00
N GLU A 5 3.77 37.25 -52.16
CA GLU A 5 4.43 36.87 -53.40
C GLU A 5 5.94 37.13 -53.33
N GLN A 6 6.34 38.23 -52.71
CA GLN A 6 7.73 38.57 -52.43
C GLN A 6 8.38 37.58 -51.45
N THR A 7 7.64 37.09 -50.46
CA THR A 7 8.12 36.06 -49.52
C THR A 7 8.34 34.70 -50.19
N ILE A 8 7.46 34.33 -51.13
CA ILE A 8 7.61 33.11 -51.93
C ILE A 8 8.83 33.21 -52.85
N ARG A 9 8.98 34.34 -53.57
CA ARG A 9 10.13 34.59 -54.46
C ARG A 9 11.45 34.57 -53.68
N MET A 10 11.50 35.17 -52.50
CA MET A 10 12.69 35.12 -51.64
C MET A 10 13.02 33.70 -51.16
N ASN A 11 12.02 32.91 -50.74
CA ASN A 11 12.24 31.52 -50.32
C ASN A 11 12.73 30.64 -51.46
N ASN A 12 12.28 30.90 -52.68
CA ASN A 12 12.78 30.19 -53.86
C ASN A 12 14.22 30.62 -54.17
N LEU A 13 14.51 31.91 -54.11
CA LEU A 13 15.87 32.43 -54.32
C LEU A 13 16.86 31.91 -53.26
N SER A 14 16.50 31.90 -51.97
CA SER A 14 17.38 31.39 -50.91
C SER A 14 17.67 29.89 -51.06
N LYS A 15 16.68 29.10 -51.51
CA LYS A 15 16.89 27.69 -51.86
C LYS A 15 17.82 27.52 -53.04
N GLU A 16 17.70 28.35 -54.08
CA GLU A 16 18.57 28.32 -55.25
C GLU A 16 20.01 28.73 -54.92
N LEU A 17 20.20 29.80 -54.14
CA LEU A 17 21.52 30.26 -53.69
C LEU A 17 22.27 29.16 -52.93
N LYS A 18 21.58 28.45 -52.03
CA LYS A 18 22.16 27.29 -51.34
C LYS A 18 22.41 26.11 -52.27
N LYS A 19 21.47 25.82 -53.18
CA LYS A 19 21.56 24.69 -54.12
C LYS A 19 22.75 24.82 -55.08
N TYR A 20 23.05 26.03 -55.54
CA TYR A 20 24.15 26.30 -56.46
C TYR A 20 25.46 26.69 -55.77
N GLY A 21 25.51 26.68 -54.43
CA GLY A 21 26.72 26.96 -53.66
C GLY A 21 27.13 28.44 -53.63
N PHE A 22 26.21 29.36 -53.91
CA PHE A 22 26.44 30.81 -53.77
C PHE A 22 26.40 31.29 -52.31
N ALA A 23 25.85 30.48 -51.40
CA ALA A 23 25.85 30.72 -49.97
C ALA A 23 26.24 29.43 -49.23
N GLU A 24 27.14 29.54 -48.26
CA GLU A 24 27.69 28.40 -47.51
C GLU A 24 26.68 27.85 -46.50
N SER A 25 25.78 28.70 -46.01
CA SER A 25 24.77 28.34 -45.02
C SER A 25 23.36 28.77 -45.43
N SER A 26 22.34 28.10 -44.86
CA SER A 26 20.94 28.49 -45.08
C SER A 26 20.67 29.93 -44.63
N GLN A 27 21.38 30.40 -43.60
CA GLN A 27 21.19 31.70 -43.00
C GLN A 27 21.79 32.80 -43.88
N GLU A 28 22.95 32.54 -44.46
CA GLU A 28 23.57 33.40 -45.47
C GLU A 28 22.73 33.46 -46.76
N ALA A 29 22.17 32.33 -47.21
CA ALA A 29 21.30 32.30 -48.39
C ALA A 29 20.01 33.14 -48.20
N ILE A 30 19.46 33.13 -46.99
CA ILE A 30 18.28 33.94 -46.62
C ILE A 30 18.67 35.42 -46.52
N ALA A 31 19.83 35.74 -45.96
CA ALA A 31 20.33 37.12 -45.87
C ALA A 31 20.62 37.72 -47.26
N GLN A 32 21.28 36.98 -48.15
CA GLN A 32 21.54 37.40 -49.53
C GLN A 32 20.23 37.59 -50.31
N ALA A 33 19.28 36.66 -50.20
CA ALA A 33 17.96 36.79 -50.84
C ALA A 33 17.14 37.96 -50.24
N GLY A 34 17.26 38.20 -48.94
CA GLY A 34 16.62 39.31 -48.23
C GLY A 34 17.20 40.68 -48.60
N SER A 35 18.51 40.75 -48.85
CA SER A 35 19.18 41.96 -49.36
C SER A 35 18.68 42.35 -50.75
N ILE A 36 18.33 41.37 -51.60
CA ILE A 36 17.85 41.59 -52.96
C ILE A 36 16.37 42.03 -52.97
N TYR A 37 15.54 41.45 -52.10
CA TYR A 37 14.10 41.74 -52.09
C TYR A 37 13.68 42.83 -51.10
N GLY A 38 14.59 43.41 -50.31
CA GLY A 38 14.29 44.53 -49.40
C GLY A 38 13.62 44.10 -48.09
N ASN A 39 13.99 44.79 -47.01
CA ASN A 39 13.63 44.56 -45.59
C ASN A 39 14.41 43.44 -44.88
N GLY A 40 15.74 43.45 -45.02
CA GLY A 40 16.63 42.53 -44.30
C GLY A 40 16.55 42.61 -42.78
N GLU A 41 16.36 43.79 -42.20
CA GLU A 41 16.34 43.98 -40.73
C GLU A 41 15.02 43.53 -40.08
N GLU A 42 13.86 43.91 -40.64
CA GLU A 42 12.55 43.44 -40.15
C GLU A 42 12.41 41.92 -40.27
N ARG A 43 12.92 41.31 -41.35
CA ARG A 43 12.87 39.85 -41.49
C ARG A 43 13.88 39.12 -40.61
N GLN A 44 15.06 39.69 -40.38
CA GLN A 44 16.02 39.10 -39.45
C GLN A 44 15.44 39.05 -38.04
N THR A 45 14.77 40.11 -37.60
CA THR A 45 14.06 40.15 -36.32
C THR A 45 12.88 39.18 -36.27
N GLU A 46 12.11 39.02 -37.35
CA GLU A 46 11.06 37.98 -37.45
C GLU A 46 11.62 36.55 -37.37
N ILE A 47 12.76 36.28 -38.02
CA ILE A 47 13.43 34.97 -37.98
C ILE A 47 13.95 34.67 -36.58
N GLU A 48 14.58 35.64 -35.92
CA GLU A 48 15.05 35.51 -34.54
C GLU A 48 13.89 35.30 -33.57
N LEU A 49 12.80 36.05 -33.73
CA LEU A 49 11.57 35.88 -32.95
C LEU A 49 10.97 34.48 -33.15
N ALA A 50 10.91 33.99 -34.40
CA ALA A 50 10.42 32.66 -34.74
C ALA A 50 11.30 31.55 -34.15
N GLN A 51 12.63 31.73 -34.15
CA GLN A 51 13.56 30.78 -33.53
C GLN A 51 13.42 30.77 -32.00
N MET A 52 13.31 31.95 -31.38
CA MET A 52 13.10 32.11 -29.95
C MET A 52 11.77 31.47 -29.51
N THR A 53 10.67 31.76 -30.20
CA THR A 53 9.36 31.14 -29.92
C THR A 53 9.42 29.63 -30.13
N ARG A 54 10.09 29.14 -31.17
CA ARG A 54 10.27 27.69 -31.36
C ARG A 54 11.05 27.04 -30.21
N GLY A 55 12.08 27.71 -29.71
CA GLY A 55 12.82 27.29 -28.52
C GLY A 55 11.92 27.19 -27.28
N GLN A 56 11.11 28.23 -27.05
CA GLN A 56 10.13 28.25 -25.96
C GLN A 56 9.05 27.16 -26.11
N PHE A 57 8.54 26.92 -27.32
CA PHE A 57 7.60 25.84 -27.60
C PHE A 57 8.21 24.47 -27.31
N ASN A 58 9.45 24.22 -27.72
CA ASN A 58 10.15 22.98 -27.42
C ASN A 58 10.34 22.80 -25.91
N GLU A 59 10.64 23.87 -25.17
CA GLU A 59 10.72 23.81 -23.71
C GLU A 59 9.37 23.46 -23.07
N ILE A 60 8.27 24.06 -23.55
CA ILE A 60 6.92 23.75 -23.11
C ILE A 60 6.58 22.28 -23.38
N ILE A 61 6.88 21.77 -24.57
CA ILE A 61 6.67 20.36 -24.93
C ILE A 61 7.45 19.44 -23.99
N ASN A 62 8.73 19.76 -23.73
CA ASN A 62 9.56 18.98 -22.82
C ASN A 62 9.01 18.99 -21.38
N LYS A 63 8.51 20.14 -20.91
CA LYS A 63 7.85 20.26 -19.60
C LYS A 63 6.57 19.43 -19.55
N MET A 64 5.75 19.47 -20.60
CA MET A 64 4.52 18.67 -20.70
C MET A 64 4.82 17.17 -20.69
N GLN A 65 5.83 16.71 -21.43
CA GLN A 65 6.25 15.31 -21.41
C GLN A 65 6.69 14.85 -20.02
N ARG A 66 7.47 15.67 -19.30
CA ARG A 66 7.88 15.36 -17.92
C ARG A 66 6.68 15.28 -16.97
N LEU A 67 5.74 16.21 -17.08
CA LEU A 67 4.50 16.20 -16.28
C LEU A 67 3.66 14.95 -16.58
N TRP A 68 3.59 14.55 -17.84
CA TRP A 68 2.87 13.34 -18.24
C TRP A 68 3.49 12.07 -17.64
N MET A 69 4.82 11.92 -17.72
CA MET A 69 5.53 10.81 -17.07
C MET A 69 5.31 10.80 -15.54
N PHE A 70 5.32 11.97 -14.91
CA PHE A 70 5.06 12.09 -13.47
C PHE A 70 3.63 11.69 -13.10
N LYS A 71 2.65 12.06 -13.93
CA LYS A 71 1.25 11.65 -13.76
C LYS A 71 1.14 10.13 -13.82
N GLU A 72 1.73 9.48 -14.82
CA GLU A 72 1.67 8.01 -14.93
C GLU A 72 2.29 7.30 -13.71
N ALA A 73 3.44 7.78 -13.24
CA ALA A 73 4.07 7.25 -12.03
C ALA A 73 3.18 7.44 -10.78
N SER A 74 2.42 8.54 -10.73
CA SER A 74 1.47 8.80 -9.64
C SER A 74 0.24 7.89 -9.72
N ASP A 75 -0.29 7.68 -10.93
CA ASP A 75 -1.43 6.78 -11.18
C ASP A 75 -1.09 5.34 -10.76
N GLN A 76 0.14 4.88 -11.03
CA GLN A 76 0.62 3.57 -10.54
C GLN A 76 0.66 3.50 -9.01
N LYS A 77 1.18 4.53 -8.34
CA LYS A 77 1.20 4.58 -6.86
C LYS A 77 -0.21 4.55 -6.28
N ILE A 78 -1.14 5.30 -6.89
CA ILE A 78 -2.55 5.32 -6.48
C ILE A 78 -3.17 3.93 -6.64
N SER A 79 -2.90 3.23 -7.74
CA SER A 79 -3.36 1.86 -7.94
C SER A 79 -2.86 0.90 -6.85
N VAL A 80 -1.57 0.98 -6.51
CA VAL A 80 -0.99 0.13 -5.44
C VAL A 80 -1.63 0.42 -4.08
N ILE A 81 -1.87 1.70 -3.77
CA ILE A 81 -2.55 2.10 -2.53
C ILE A 81 -3.99 1.59 -2.51
N ALA A 82 -4.70 1.67 -3.63
CA ALA A 82 -6.07 1.15 -3.74
C ALA A 82 -6.12 -0.37 -3.47
N ASP A 83 -5.20 -1.15 -4.04
CA ASP A 83 -5.10 -2.59 -3.79
C ASP A 83 -4.78 -2.90 -2.31
N GLN A 84 -3.92 -2.10 -1.68
CA GLN A 84 -3.63 -2.24 -0.26
C GLN A 84 -4.85 -1.93 0.60
N LEU A 85 -5.64 -0.92 0.24
CA LEU A 85 -6.88 -0.54 0.93
C LEU A 85 -7.90 -1.68 0.89
N VAL A 86 -8.05 -2.36 -0.25
CA VAL A 86 -8.91 -3.54 -0.39
C VAL A 86 -8.46 -4.65 0.56
N LYS A 87 -7.16 -4.98 0.58
CA LYS A 87 -6.61 -6.01 1.48
C LYS A 87 -6.82 -5.69 2.96
N VAL A 88 -6.68 -4.43 3.35
CA VAL A 88 -6.96 -3.98 4.73
C VAL A 88 -8.44 -4.12 5.05
N THR A 89 -9.32 -3.77 4.11
CA THR A 89 -10.77 -3.89 4.25
C THR A 89 -11.19 -5.35 4.42
N ASP A 90 -10.61 -6.26 3.64
CA ASP A 90 -10.87 -7.71 3.76
C ASP A 90 -10.44 -8.24 5.14
N LYS A 91 -9.25 -7.86 5.62
CA LYS A 91 -8.77 -8.22 6.96
C LYS A 91 -9.65 -7.65 8.07
N LEU A 92 -10.13 -6.42 7.93
CA LEU A 92 -11.08 -5.82 8.88
C LEU A 92 -12.39 -6.62 8.92
N ASN A 93 -12.90 -7.04 7.77
CA ASN A 93 -14.09 -7.89 7.70
C ASN A 93 -13.88 -9.25 8.36
N GLU A 94 -12.71 -9.87 8.22
CA GLU A 94 -12.36 -11.11 8.93
C GLU A 94 -12.31 -10.91 10.46
N VAL A 95 -11.73 -9.80 10.91
CA VAL A 95 -11.70 -9.44 12.34
C VAL A 95 -13.13 -9.25 12.87
N ILE A 96 -13.99 -8.54 12.15
CA ILE A 96 -15.40 -8.35 12.53
C ILE A 96 -16.11 -9.70 12.67
N LYS A 97 -15.95 -10.60 11.69
CA LYS A 97 -16.52 -11.96 11.76
C LYS A 97 -16.04 -12.73 12.99
N THR A 98 -14.75 -12.62 13.29
CA THR A 98 -14.14 -13.29 14.45
C THR A 98 -14.71 -12.75 15.76
N ILE A 99 -14.85 -11.42 15.88
CA ILE A 99 -15.45 -10.77 17.05
C ILE A 99 -16.91 -11.23 17.21
N SER A 100 -17.71 -11.23 16.15
CA SER A 100 -19.10 -11.69 16.21
C SER A 100 -19.22 -13.14 16.66
N LEU A 101 -18.31 -14.02 16.21
CA LEU A 101 -18.26 -15.41 16.66
C LEU A 101 -17.88 -15.50 18.15
N MET A 102 -16.94 -14.69 18.62
CA MET A 102 -16.55 -14.63 20.03
C MET A 102 -17.71 -14.15 20.92
N GLU A 103 -18.43 -13.11 20.50
CA GLU A 103 -19.62 -12.61 21.20
C GLU A 103 -20.70 -13.69 21.28
N MET A 104 -20.98 -14.37 20.17
CA MET A 104 -21.92 -15.50 20.16
C MET A 104 -21.50 -16.58 21.15
N ASN A 105 -20.24 -17.01 21.14
CA ASN A 105 -19.72 -17.99 22.08
C ASN A 105 -19.82 -17.51 23.53
N GLN A 106 -19.52 -16.24 23.80
CA GLN A 106 -19.65 -15.64 25.13
C GLN A 106 -21.10 -15.70 25.63
N THR A 107 -22.09 -15.42 24.77
CA THR A 107 -23.50 -15.56 25.17
C THR A 107 -23.87 -17.01 25.49
N VAL A 108 -23.35 -17.99 24.75
CA VAL A 108 -23.57 -19.41 25.03
C VAL A 108 -22.93 -19.82 26.36
N PHE A 109 -21.70 -19.37 26.63
CA PHE A 109 -21.04 -19.59 27.91
C PHE A 109 -21.81 -18.98 29.07
N ASN A 110 -22.26 -17.73 28.94
CA ASN A 110 -23.07 -17.06 29.97
C ASN A 110 -24.39 -17.81 30.24
N LYS A 111 -25.07 -18.28 29.19
CA LYS A 111 -26.28 -19.12 29.35
C LYS A 111 -25.98 -20.42 30.10
N LYS A 112 -24.90 -21.13 29.75
CA LYS A 112 -24.50 -22.37 30.44
C LYS A 112 -24.16 -22.12 31.91
N LEU A 113 -23.45 -21.04 32.21
CA LEU A 113 -23.13 -20.65 33.60
C LEU A 113 -24.39 -20.36 34.41
N ASN A 114 -25.38 -19.66 33.83
CA ASN A 114 -26.66 -19.40 34.51
C ASN A 114 -27.42 -20.69 34.81
N VAL A 115 -27.50 -21.63 33.87
CA VAL A 115 -28.14 -22.94 34.09
C VAL A 115 -27.44 -23.73 35.21
N LEU A 116 -26.10 -23.76 35.22
CA LEU A 116 -25.34 -24.42 36.29
C LEU A 116 -25.57 -23.75 37.65
N ARG A 117 -25.66 -22.42 37.69
CA ARG A 117 -25.95 -21.65 38.90
C ARG A 117 -27.34 -21.94 39.46
N GLU A 118 -28.35 -22.02 38.59
CA GLU A 118 -29.72 -22.37 38.97
C GLU A 118 -29.83 -23.82 39.47
N GLY A 119 -29.14 -24.76 38.80
CA GLY A 119 -29.06 -26.17 39.22
C GLY A 119 -28.35 -26.37 40.56
N ALA A 120 -27.26 -25.63 40.80
CA ALA A 120 -26.54 -25.68 42.08
C ALA A 120 -27.37 -25.08 43.25
N GLY A 121 -28.13 -24.01 43.00
CA GLY A 121 -29.03 -23.41 44.00
C GLY A 121 -30.20 -24.31 44.38
N SER A 122 -30.68 -25.16 43.46
CA SER A 122 -31.79 -26.10 43.72
C SER A 122 -31.37 -27.29 44.62
N ASN A 123 -30.13 -27.75 44.51
CA ASN A 123 -29.61 -28.86 45.33
C ASN A 123 -29.20 -28.42 46.75
N ALA A 124 -28.76 -27.18 46.94
CA ALA A 124 -28.40 -26.65 48.26
C ALA A 124 -29.63 -26.52 49.20
N SER A 125 -30.81 -26.20 48.65
CA SER A 125 -32.05 -26.07 49.43
C SER A 125 -32.69 -27.40 49.83
N ARG A 126 -32.17 -28.55 49.37
CA ARG A 126 -32.67 -29.89 49.75
C ARG A 126 -31.90 -30.57 50.87
N VAL A 127 -30.76 -30.01 51.31
CA VAL A 127 -29.89 -30.64 52.32
C VAL A 127 -29.95 -29.96 53.70
N SER A 128 -30.54 -28.77 53.86
CA SER A 128 -30.52 -28.05 55.15
C SER A 128 -31.81 -28.14 55.97
N ALA A 129 -32.53 -29.25 55.89
CA ALA A 129 -33.62 -29.57 56.82
C ALA A 129 -33.33 -30.88 57.57
N GLN A 130 -32.22 -30.92 58.29
CA GLN A 130 -31.98 -31.96 59.29
C GLN A 130 -31.17 -31.37 60.46
N PRO A 131 -31.74 -31.26 61.67
CA PRO A 131 -30.99 -30.86 62.84
C PRO A 131 -30.39 -32.13 63.46
N SER A 132 -29.07 -32.18 63.65
CA SER A 132 -28.44 -32.97 64.73
C SER A 132 -26.92 -32.76 64.76
N GLN A 133 -26.46 -32.27 65.90
CA GLN A 133 -25.35 -32.83 66.69
C GLN A 133 -24.23 -33.55 65.92
N SER A 134 -23.04 -32.94 65.87
CA SER A 134 -21.84 -33.47 66.58
C SER A 134 -20.62 -32.61 66.23
N GLN A 135 -20.04 -32.03 67.28
CA GLN A 135 -18.69 -31.49 67.29
C GLN A 135 -17.67 -32.63 67.18
N GLU A 136 -16.45 -32.25 66.79
CA GLU A 136 -15.22 -33.07 66.79
C GLU A 136 -15.06 -34.06 65.63
N HIS A 137 -14.42 -33.61 64.53
CA HIS A 137 -13.38 -34.33 63.76
C HIS A 137 -13.09 -33.54 62.47
N ALA A 138 -12.52 -32.33 62.59
CA ALA A 138 -12.25 -31.45 61.44
C ALA A 138 -10.80 -30.96 61.40
N ARG A 139 -9.82 -31.86 61.63
CA ARG A 139 -8.39 -31.49 61.54
C ARG A 139 -7.46 -32.46 60.82
N GLU A 140 -7.91 -33.61 60.29
CA GLU A 140 -7.02 -34.57 59.59
C GLU A 140 -7.27 -34.72 58.08
N SER A 141 -8.30 -34.11 57.50
CA SER A 141 -8.62 -34.28 56.07
C SER A 141 -7.96 -33.27 55.13
N SER A 142 -7.44 -32.14 55.65
CA SER A 142 -6.91 -31.03 54.83
C SER A 142 -5.52 -31.31 54.23
N ASP A 143 -4.74 -32.25 54.78
CA ASP A 143 -3.39 -32.53 54.29
C ASP A 143 -3.38 -33.58 53.18
N ARG A 144 -4.36 -34.49 53.14
CA ARG A 144 -4.48 -35.49 52.06
C ARG A 144 -4.90 -34.88 50.71
N GLU A 145 -5.79 -33.90 50.71
CA GLU A 145 -6.22 -33.24 49.45
C GLU A 145 -5.12 -32.33 48.85
N ARG A 146 -4.23 -31.78 49.68
CA ARG A 146 -3.11 -30.95 49.21
C ARG A 146 -1.98 -31.78 48.58
N GLU A 147 -1.77 -33.00 49.04
CA GLU A 147 -0.79 -33.95 48.48
C GLU A 147 -1.24 -34.49 47.11
N GLU A 148 -2.54 -34.74 46.95
CA GLU A 148 -3.12 -35.30 45.71
C GLU A 148 -3.17 -34.29 44.57
N ALA A 149 -3.40 -33.00 44.88
CA ALA A 149 -3.33 -31.90 43.92
C ALA A 149 -1.91 -31.66 43.36
N ARG A 150 -0.85 -31.97 44.13
CA ARG A 150 0.54 -31.85 43.65
C ARG A 150 0.90 -32.97 42.66
N ARG A 151 0.35 -34.17 42.82
CA ARG A 151 0.58 -35.31 41.91
C ARG A 151 -0.14 -35.19 40.56
N LEU A 152 -1.19 -34.38 40.46
CA LEU A 152 -1.93 -34.15 39.21
C LEU A 152 -1.25 -33.15 38.27
N VAL A 153 -0.38 -32.27 38.78
CA VAL A 153 0.38 -31.30 37.97
C VAL A 153 1.63 -31.92 37.34
N GLU A 154 2.11 -33.03 37.89
CA GLU A 154 3.40 -33.65 37.51
C GLU A 154 3.28 -34.73 36.43
N LYS A 155 2.08 -35.03 35.93
CA LYS A 155 1.91 -35.96 34.80
C LYS A 155 2.31 -35.27 33.50
N PRO A 156 3.29 -35.80 32.74
CA PRO A 156 3.61 -35.28 31.42
C PRO A 156 2.36 -35.35 30.53
N ILE A 157 2.05 -34.25 29.84
CA ILE A 157 1.01 -34.22 28.81
C ILE A 157 1.42 -35.26 27.76
N ASP A 158 0.58 -36.28 27.55
CA ASP A 158 0.75 -37.25 26.47
C ASP A 158 0.62 -36.51 25.13
N ARG A 159 1.77 -36.26 24.50
CA ARG A 159 1.90 -35.53 23.24
C ARG A 159 2.14 -36.52 22.10
N ASN A 160 1.20 -37.41 21.79
CA ASN A 160 1.12 -38.20 20.54
C ASN A 160 2.46 -38.42 19.77
N GLY A 161 3.52 -38.89 20.43
CA GLY A 161 4.84 -39.11 19.83
C GLY A 161 5.65 -37.89 19.35
N VAL A 162 5.30 -36.65 19.69
CA VAL A 162 6.03 -35.44 19.30
C VAL A 162 7.08 -35.09 20.37
N ALA A 163 8.36 -35.19 20.01
CA ALA A 163 9.45 -34.92 20.94
C ALA A 163 9.45 -33.42 21.35
N PRO A 164 9.78 -33.08 22.61
CA PRO A 164 9.83 -31.68 23.06
C PRO A 164 10.78 -30.79 22.23
N ALA A 165 11.80 -31.37 21.60
CA ALA A 165 12.74 -30.69 20.70
C ALA A 165 12.12 -30.23 19.37
N ASP A 166 10.95 -30.76 18.99
CA ASP A 166 10.24 -30.42 17.75
C ASP A 166 9.30 -29.22 17.92
N VAL A 167 9.04 -28.79 19.17
CA VAL A 167 8.16 -27.66 19.51
C VAL A 167 8.95 -26.48 20.10
N SER A 168 10.29 -26.49 19.96
CA SER A 168 11.12 -25.38 20.44
C SER A 168 10.83 -24.12 19.63
N ILE A 169 10.33 -23.10 20.34
CA ILE A 169 9.95 -21.79 19.79
C ILE A 169 11.12 -21.12 19.04
N GLU A 170 12.37 -21.44 19.39
CA GLU A 170 13.57 -20.94 18.72
C GLU A 170 13.67 -21.33 17.23
N LYS A 171 13.14 -22.50 16.82
CA LYS A 171 13.13 -22.88 15.39
C LYS A 171 12.13 -22.06 14.56
N MET A 172 11.14 -21.40 15.18
CA MET A 172 10.19 -20.55 14.45
C MET A 172 10.75 -19.17 14.07
N PHE A 173 11.91 -18.77 14.63
CA PHE A 173 12.50 -17.45 14.37
C PHE A 173 13.77 -17.47 13.50
N TYR A 174 14.23 -18.64 13.04
CA TYR A 174 15.43 -18.74 12.20
C TYR A 174 15.09 -18.95 10.73
N CYS A 175 14.64 -17.88 10.07
CA CYS A 175 14.64 -17.78 8.61
C CYS A 175 14.90 -16.32 8.22
N GLY A 176 16.17 -15.91 8.15
CA GLY A 176 16.47 -14.62 7.52
C GLY A 176 17.79 -13.92 7.85
N THR A 177 18.93 -14.59 7.69
CA THR A 177 20.17 -13.87 7.34
C THR A 177 20.93 -14.67 6.27
N LYS A 178 20.51 -14.48 5.02
CA LYS A 178 21.38 -14.75 3.87
C LYS A 178 22.32 -13.55 3.71
N ARG A 179 23.61 -13.77 3.92
CA ARG A 179 24.68 -13.03 3.23
C ARG A 179 25.06 -13.81 2.00
#